data_AF-A0A6A4GAY6-F1
#
_entry.id   AF-A0A6A4GAY6-F1
#
_cell.length_a   1.000
_cell.length_b   1.000
_cell.length_c   1.000
_cell.angle_alpha   90.00
_cell.angle_beta   90.00
_cell.angle_gamma   90.00
#
_symmetry.space_group_name_H-M   'P 1'
#
loop_
_entity.id
_entity.type
_entity.pdbx_description
1 polymer ?
#
loop_
_entity_poly.entity_id
_entity_poly.type
_entity_poly.pdbx_seq_one_letter_code
_entity_poly.pdbx_strand_id
1 'polypeptide(L)'
;DLPDLDVHDTFTGPEVTLNANDIEKFCSIVGNNDESFKSVRTDKISAPMDFAIVAGWQAIIKSIFPFAIVLKLVHVVEQFPHDQRSEANIVSVVNTAPGKVVKVKGHVYRDGKPVVEVVSAFLYRWIYLGAVKGKKASRQFLTCPTQVILPLSPNHGLFGNDGLYSESKISLETLFQRWASESWGEYLCLAGAVIGWTRGTTLMGPTNIVAHELESYGVRTFSAKEMAFNILGLMHPLLFSITQVEPIWADLNGGMDRLSDLAEITTRIRSSLMKKSDLRRAIARDNAADYKILNGVDAERLIQTVDILPRANFRFNFPDLETQETLVDFTKLHGLIDLEKVIVVTGSGEVGPWGSSRTRWEMEARGEFTIEGAMYPAFRLSTM
;
A
#
# COMPACT_ATOMS: atom_id res chain seq x y z
N ASP A 1 9.18 31.16 -6.42
CA ASP A 1 8.00 31.51 -5.61
C ASP A 1 6.77 30.83 -6.20
N LEU A 2 5.94 30.21 -5.35
CA LEU A 2 4.60 29.75 -5.77
C LEU A 2 3.78 31.00 -6.15
N PRO A 3 2.94 30.96 -7.19
CA PRO A 3 2.00 32.06 -7.44
C PRO A 3 1.17 32.29 -6.18
N ASP A 4 0.94 33.56 -5.85
CA ASP A 4 0.04 33.96 -4.76
C ASP A 4 -1.36 33.45 -5.13
N LEU A 5 -1.76 32.36 -4.49
CA LEU A 5 -3.12 31.83 -4.56
C LEU A 5 -3.95 32.66 -3.59
N ASP A 6 -4.77 33.57 -4.11
CA ASP A 6 -5.67 34.35 -3.28
C ASP A 6 -6.82 33.44 -2.81
N VAL A 7 -7.14 33.50 -1.51
CA VAL A 7 -8.26 32.79 -0.89
C VAL A 7 -9.60 33.30 -1.44
N HIS A 8 -9.59 34.44 -2.12
CA HIS A 8 -10.75 35.06 -2.76
C HIS A 8 -11.04 34.57 -4.19
N ASP A 9 -10.17 33.74 -4.81
CA ASP A 9 -10.39 33.25 -6.16
C ASP A 9 -11.52 32.20 -6.23
N THR A 10 -12.44 32.40 -7.18
CA THR A 10 -13.57 31.50 -7.45
C THR A 10 -13.35 30.75 -8.76
N PHE A 11 -13.31 29.42 -8.70
CA PHE A 11 -13.07 28.58 -9.88
C PHE A 11 -14.35 27.89 -10.33
N THR A 12 -14.73 28.09 -11.59
CA THR A 12 -15.95 27.54 -12.18
C THR A 12 -15.66 26.28 -13.01
N GLY A 13 -16.47 25.23 -12.78
CA GLY A 13 -16.52 24.05 -13.64
C GLY A 13 -17.27 24.37 -14.95
N PRO A 14 -17.06 23.60 -16.03
CA PRO A 14 -17.96 23.63 -17.18
C PRO A 14 -19.36 23.17 -16.75
N GLU A 15 -20.41 23.68 -17.41
CA GLU A 15 -21.78 23.20 -17.19
C GLU A 15 -21.90 21.75 -17.65
N VAL A 16 -22.44 20.89 -16.79
CA VAL A 16 -22.59 19.45 -17.06
C VAL A 16 -24.06 19.10 -17.06
N THR A 17 -24.57 18.64 -18.20
CA THR A 17 -25.92 18.09 -18.33
C THR A 17 -25.95 16.64 -17.85
N LEU A 18 -26.84 16.34 -16.91
CA LEU A 18 -26.94 14.99 -16.33
C LEU A 18 -28.01 14.17 -17.05
N ASN A 19 -27.62 13.09 -17.72
CA ASN A 19 -28.55 12.16 -18.34
C ASN A 19 -28.93 11.00 -17.41
N ALA A 20 -30.19 10.57 -17.50
CA ALA A 20 -30.72 9.40 -16.78
C ALA A 20 -29.86 8.13 -16.98
N ASN A 21 -29.42 7.88 -18.21
CA ASN A 21 -28.60 6.71 -18.55
C ASN A 21 -27.22 6.74 -17.88
N ASP A 22 -26.64 7.93 -17.65
CA ASP A 22 -25.32 8.06 -17.04
C ASP A 22 -25.40 7.85 -15.53
N ILE A 23 -26.49 8.28 -14.90
CA ILE A 23 -26.80 8.00 -13.49
C ILE A 23 -27.01 6.50 -13.27
N GLU A 24 -27.78 5.82 -14.13
CA GLU A 24 -28.00 4.37 -14.04
C GLU A 24 -26.71 3.57 -14.22
N LYS A 25 -25.91 3.91 -15.24
CA LYS A 25 -24.60 3.28 -15.47
C LYS A 25 -23.70 3.47 -14.25
N PHE A 26 -23.62 4.68 -13.71
CA PHE A 26 -22.83 4.96 -12.52
C PHE A 26 -23.32 4.14 -11.31
N CYS A 27 -24.62 4.09 -11.06
CA CYS A 27 -25.21 3.30 -9.97
C CYS A 27 -24.93 1.80 -10.14
N SER A 28 -24.99 1.27 -11.37
CA SER A 28 -24.66 -0.12 -11.66
C SER A 28 -23.18 -0.46 -11.41
N ILE A 29 -22.27 0.49 -11.66
CA ILE A 29 -20.83 0.34 -11.46
C ILE A 29 -20.47 0.44 -9.97
N VAL A 30 -21.10 1.35 -9.23
CA VAL A 30 -20.89 1.54 -7.78
C VAL A 30 -21.61 0.46 -6.96
N GLY A 31 -22.49 -0.33 -7.58
CA GLY A 31 -23.26 -1.38 -6.93
C GLY A 31 -24.44 -0.86 -6.10
N ASN A 32 -24.87 0.39 -6.33
CA ASN A 32 -26.01 1.00 -5.66
C ASN A 32 -27.29 0.73 -6.47
N ASN A 33 -28.15 -0.14 -5.95
CA ASN A 33 -29.31 -0.68 -6.67
C ASN A 33 -30.65 -0.03 -6.30
N ASP A 34 -30.61 1.13 -5.61
CA ASP A 34 -31.82 1.81 -5.14
C ASP A 34 -32.78 2.18 -6.30
N GLU A 35 -34.07 2.06 -6.03
CA GLU A 35 -35.12 2.19 -7.06
C GLU A 35 -35.29 3.65 -7.53
N SER A 36 -34.90 4.62 -6.70
CA SER A 36 -34.96 6.06 -7.02
C SER A 36 -34.02 6.51 -8.15
N PHE A 37 -33.09 5.65 -8.56
CA PHE A 37 -32.06 5.93 -9.57
C PHE A 37 -32.32 5.25 -10.92
N LYS A 38 -33.43 4.50 -11.04
CA LYS A 38 -33.80 3.76 -12.26
C LYS A 38 -34.93 4.45 -13.02
N SER A 39 -34.69 4.72 -14.30
CA SER A 39 -35.58 5.31 -15.29
C SER A 39 -36.78 4.44 -15.66
N VAL A 40 -36.71 3.13 -15.40
CA VAL A 40 -37.72 2.16 -15.85
C VAL A 40 -39.05 2.27 -15.08
N ARG A 41 -39.07 2.90 -13.89
CA ARG A 41 -40.28 2.93 -13.01
C ARG A 41 -40.57 4.24 -12.28
N THR A 42 -39.82 5.32 -12.54
CA THR A 42 -39.97 6.59 -11.81
C THR A 42 -39.89 7.81 -12.73
N ASP A 43 -40.89 8.70 -12.69
CA ASP A 43 -40.97 9.92 -13.54
C ASP A 43 -39.94 11.01 -13.15
N LYS A 44 -39.36 10.93 -11.95
CA LYS A 44 -38.29 11.82 -11.46
C LYS A 44 -37.12 11.03 -10.93
N ILE A 45 -36.07 10.94 -11.74
CA ILE A 45 -34.82 10.27 -11.38
C ILE A 45 -34.00 11.19 -10.48
N SER A 46 -33.64 10.71 -9.30
CA SER A 46 -32.69 11.40 -8.43
C SER A 46 -31.27 10.95 -8.77
N ALA A 47 -30.27 11.81 -8.57
CA ALA A 47 -28.87 11.40 -8.67
C ALA A 47 -28.36 11.03 -7.26
N PRO A 48 -27.61 9.93 -7.08
CA PRO A 48 -27.03 9.60 -5.78
C PRO A 48 -25.99 10.65 -5.38
N MET A 49 -25.75 10.76 -4.06
CA MET A 49 -24.79 11.73 -3.50
C MET A 49 -23.38 11.58 -4.10
N ASP A 50 -22.95 10.34 -4.37
CA ASP A 50 -21.65 10.05 -4.98
C ASP A 50 -21.50 10.64 -6.39
N PHE A 51 -22.62 10.75 -7.12
CA PHE A 51 -22.64 11.36 -8.46
C PHE A 51 -22.50 12.89 -8.39
N ALA A 52 -23.02 13.51 -7.32
CA ALA A 52 -22.81 14.94 -7.07
C ALA A 52 -21.33 15.27 -6.79
N ILE A 53 -20.60 14.36 -6.16
CA ILE A 53 -19.14 14.48 -5.96
C ILE A 53 -18.41 14.45 -7.32
N VAL A 54 -18.82 13.56 -8.23
CA VAL A 54 -18.25 13.49 -9.59
C VAL A 54 -18.54 14.78 -10.38
N ALA A 55 -19.76 15.31 -10.29
CA ALA A 55 -20.12 16.57 -10.94
C ALA A 55 -19.37 17.80 -10.37
N GLY A 56 -19.08 17.80 -9.06
CA GLY A 56 -18.30 18.86 -8.39
C GLY A 56 -16.79 18.74 -8.57
N TRP A 57 -16.28 17.56 -8.94
CA TRP A 57 -14.86 17.24 -9.00
C TRP A 57 -14.05 18.17 -9.92
N GLN A 58 -14.60 18.54 -11.08
CA GLN A 58 -13.88 19.37 -12.04
C GLN A 58 -13.61 20.79 -11.54
N ALA A 59 -14.58 21.40 -10.85
CA ALA A 59 -14.40 22.70 -10.21
C ALA A 59 -13.38 22.61 -9.07
N ILE A 60 -13.47 21.56 -8.25
CA ILE A 60 -12.53 21.28 -7.15
C ILE A 60 -11.10 21.13 -7.69
N ILE A 61 -10.88 20.34 -8.74
CA ILE A 61 -9.55 20.13 -9.34
C ILE A 61 -8.99 21.42 -9.97
N LYS A 62 -9.81 22.22 -10.64
CA LYS A 62 -9.36 23.51 -11.20
C LYS A 62 -8.89 24.48 -10.12
N SER A 63 -9.56 24.52 -8.97
CA SER A 63 -9.13 25.34 -7.83
C SER A 63 -7.80 24.89 -7.22
N ILE A 64 -7.38 23.66 -7.49
CA ILE A 64 -6.18 23.05 -6.92
C ILE A 64 -4.96 23.25 -7.85
N PHE A 65 -5.19 23.30 -9.16
CA PHE A 65 -4.14 23.43 -10.18
C PHE A 65 -4.45 24.56 -11.18
N PRO A 66 -4.33 25.85 -10.80
CA PRO A 66 -4.73 26.96 -11.66
C PRO A 66 -3.90 27.13 -12.94
N PHE A 67 -2.66 26.61 -13.00
CA PHE A 67 -1.74 26.79 -14.13
C PHE A 67 -1.17 25.51 -14.76
N ALA A 68 -1.62 24.31 -14.34
CA ALA A 68 -1.28 23.09 -15.06
C ALA A 68 -2.35 22.82 -16.13
N ILE A 69 -2.04 23.15 -17.37
CA ILE A 69 -2.76 22.66 -18.56
C ILE A 69 -2.55 21.13 -18.61
N VAL A 70 -3.34 20.36 -17.88
CA VAL A 70 -3.33 18.89 -17.96
C VAL A 70 -4.76 18.38 -17.80
N LEU A 71 -5.51 18.50 -18.90
CA LEU A 71 -6.16 17.39 -19.61
C LEU A 71 -7.37 17.90 -20.42
N LYS A 72 -7.08 18.26 -21.68
CA LYS A 72 -7.96 17.84 -22.79
C LYS A 72 -7.91 16.32 -22.83
N LEU A 73 -8.75 15.66 -22.01
CA LEU A 73 -9.12 14.27 -22.19
C LEU A 73 -10.58 14.30 -22.65
N VAL A 74 -10.79 13.73 -23.82
CA VAL A 74 -11.98 13.83 -24.67
C VAL A 74 -13.26 13.51 -23.90
N HIS A 75 -14.20 14.45 -23.89
CA HIS A 75 -15.62 14.12 -24.03
C HIS A 75 -16.26 15.13 -24.99
N VAL A 76 -16.57 14.63 -26.17
CA VAL A 76 -17.53 15.21 -27.11
C VAL A 76 -18.91 15.03 -26.49
N VAL A 77 -19.65 16.11 -26.24
CA VAL A 77 -21.12 16.08 -26.26
C VAL A 77 -21.62 17.42 -26.80
N GLU A 78 -22.50 17.33 -27.80
CA GLU A 78 -23.22 18.42 -28.45
C GLU A 78 -24.04 19.25 -27.46
N GLN A 79 -24.11 20.56 -27.73
CA GLN A 79 -24.92 21.54 -27.01
C GLN A 79 -26.42 21.25 -27.17
N PHE A 80 -27.19 21.09 -26.08
CA PHE A 80 -28.65 21.39 -25.96
C PHE A 80 -29.05 21.43 -24.45
N PRO A 81 -30.14 22.12 -24.04
CA PRO A 81 -30.17 22.92 -22.81
C PRO A 81 -30.67 22.17 -21.54
N HIS A 82 -30.00 22.39 -20.39
CA HIS A 82 -30.56 22.68 -19.05
C HIS A 82 -29.46 22.78 -17.95
N ASP A 83 -29.53 23.82 -17.10
CA ASP A 83 -28.46 24.36 -16.23
C ASP A 83 -28.17 23.54 -14.96
N GLN A 84 -26.97 22.95 -14.85
CA GLN A 84 -26.34 22.64 -13.56
C GLN A 84 -24.89 23.11 -13.55
N ARG A 85 -24.57 24.04 -12.63
CA ARG A 85 -23.29 24.75 -12.52
C ARG A 85 -22.57 24.32 -11.25
N SER A 86 -21.26 24.10 -11.32
CA SER A 86 -20.43 23.80 -10.15
C SER A 86 -19.36 24.87 -9.95
N GLU A 87 -19.16 25.29 -8.70
CA GLU A 87 -18.16 26.31 -8.32
C GLU A 87 -17.36 25.79 -7.13
N ALA A 88 -16.06 26.08 -7.07
CA ALA A 88 -15.24 25.71 -5.94
C ALA A 88 -14.28 26.83 -5.54
N ASN A 89 -14.19 27.04 -4.23
CA ASN A 89 -13.36 28.06 -3.60
C ASN A 89 -12.36 27.41 -2.65
N ILE A 90 -11.15 27.94 -2.62
CA ILE A 90 -10.15 27.54 -1.63
C ILE A 90 -10.56 28.16 -0.29
N VAL A 91 -10.89 27.32 0.70
CA VAL A 91 -11.36 27.79 2.01
C VAL A 91 -10.19 28.09 2.93
N SER A 92 -9.16 27.24 2.88
CA SER A 92 -8.01 27.42 3.75
C SER A 92 -6.79 26.70 3.21
N VAL A 93 -5.64 27.31 3.45
CA VAL A 93 -4.34 26.74 3.17
C VAL A 93 -3.55 26.74 4.47
N VAL A 94 -3.41 25.57 5.10
CA VAL A 94 -2.82 25.43 6.43
C VAL A 94 -1.57 24.55 6.37
N ASN A 95 -0.43 25.07 6.83
CA ASN A 95 0.76 24.25 7.01
C ASN A 95 0.62 23.44 8.31
N THR A 96 0.57 22.11 8.21
CA THR A 96 0.53 21.19 9.36
C THR A 96 1.82 20.37 9.42
N ALA A 97 2.15 19.76 10.56
CA ALA A 97 3.35 18.92 10.70
C ALA A 97 3.50 17.82 9.61
N PRO A 98 2.43 17.11 9.16
CA PRO A 98 2.55 16.10 8.09
C PRO A 98 2.52 16.66 6.66
N GLY A 99 2.19 17.94 6.45
CA GLY A 99 2.05 18.50 5.10
C GLY A 99 1.26 19.81 5.05
N LYS A 100 1.23 20.45 3.87
CA LYS A 100 0.36 21.60 3.61
C LYS A 100 -1.03 21.07 3.28
N VAL A 101 -2.03 21.41 4.08
CA VAL A 101 -3.42 21.03 3.86
C VAL A 101 -4.12 22.15 3.12
N VAL A 102 -4.58 21.87 1.89
CA VAL A 102 -5.46 22.77 1.14
C VAL A 102 -6.87 22.24 1.27
N LYS A 103 -7.76 23.02 1.89
CA LYS A 103 -9.19 22.73 1.93
C LYS A 103 -9.88 23.50 0.84
N VAL A 104 -10.62 22.78 0.00
CA VAL A 104 -11.45 23.31 -1.07
C VAL A 104 -12.89 23.01 -0.73
N LYS A 105 -13.76 23.99 -0.91
CA LYS A 105 -15.21 23.85 -0.78
C LYS A 105 -15.84 24.08 -2.14
N GLY A 106 -16.47 23.04 -2.66
CA GLY A 106 -17.27 23.07 -3.88
C GLY A 106 -18.76 23.15 -3.56
N HIS A 107 -19.49 23.94 -4.35
CA HIS A 107 -20.95 23.95 -4.38
C HIS A 107 -21.43 23.46 -5.75
N VAL A 108 -22.44 22.59 -5.72
CA VAL A 108 -23.19 22.19 -6.92
C VAL A 108 -24.54 22.92 -6.89
N TYR A 109 -24.82 23.67 -7.94
CA TYR A 109 -26.05 24.43 -8.11
C TYR A 109 -27.03 23.73 -9.06
N ARG A 110 -28.31 23.75 -8.69
CA ARG A 110 -29.43 23.38 -9.56
C ARG A 110 -30.42 24.54 -9.55
N ASP A 111 -30.82 25.01 -10.73
CA ASP A 111 -31.74 26.16 -10.89
C ASP A 111 -31.30 27.40 -10.08
N GLY A 112 -29.99 27.65 -10.03
CA GLY A 112 -29.39 28.78 -9.29
C GLY A 112 -29.36 28.63 -7.77
N LYS A 113 -29.80 27.49 -7.20
CA LYS A 113 -29.75 27.22 -5.74
C LYS A 113 -28.68 26.17 -5.42
N PRO A 114 -27.87 26.36 -4.36
CA PRO A 114 -26.89 25.37 -3.95
C PRO A 114 -27.60 24.14 -3.36
N VAL A 115 -27.34 22.97 -3.94
CA VAL A 115 -27.97 21.69 -3.53
C VAL A 115 -27.02 20.82 -2.74
N VAL A 116 -25.72 20.87 -3.05
CA VAL A 116 -24.70 20.05 -2.40
C VAL A 116 -23.46 20.88 -2.11
N GLU A 117 -22.96 20.78 -0.88
CA GLU A 117 -21.66 21.32 -0.45
C GLU A 117 -20.69 20.16 -0.28
N VAL A 118 -19.54 20.23 -0.97
CA VAL A 118 -18.47 19.24 -0.88
C VAL A 118 -17.22 19.91 -0.34
N VAL A 119 -16.77 19.50 0.84
CA VAL A 119 -15.51 19.97 1.44
C VAL A 119 -14.47 18.88 1.31
N SER A 120 -13.45 19.13 0.50
CA SER A 120 -12.33 18.21 0.28
C SER A 120 -11.04 18.83 0.83
N ALA A 121 -10.31 18.04 1.63
CA ALA A 121 -9.04 18.44 2.21
C ALA A 121 -7.90 17.61 1.60
N PHE A 122 -6.92 18.29 0.99
CA PHE A 122 -5.80 17.66 0.31
C PHE A 122 -4.50 17.92 1.07
N LEU A 123 -3.74 16.85 1.36
CA LEU A 123 -2.46 16.93 2.07
C LEU A 123 -1.29 16.87 1.09
N TYR A 124 -0.53 17.96 0.98
CA TYR A 124 0.72 18.02 0.22
C TYR A 124 1.91 17.67 1.10
N ARG A 125 2.53 16.51 0.85
CA ARG A 125 3.73 16.02 1.56
C ARG A 125 5.05 16.58 1.02
N TRP A 126 5.11 17.88 0.72
CA TRP A 126 6.34 18.55 0.28
C TRP A 126 7.22 19.08 1.42
N ILE A 127 6.72 19.00 2.66
CA ILE A 127 7.36 19.65 3.81
C ILE A 127 8.76 19.12 4.08
N TYR A 128 9.06 17.84 3.86
CA TYR A 128 10.37 17.32 4.26
C TYR A 128 11.53 17.93 3.47
N LEU A 129 11.38 18.12 2.15
CA LEU A 129 12.40 18.80 1.34
C LEU A 129 12.54 20.27 1.75
N GLY A 130 11.41 20.97 1.87
CA GLY A 130 11.39 22.36 2.32
C GLY A 130 11.93 22.55 3.74
N ALA A 131 11.68 21.61 4.65
CA ALA A 131 12.14 21.64 6.03
C ALA A 131 13.63 21.35 6.14
N VAL A 132 14.15 20.37 5.38
CA VAL A 132 15.59 20.12 5.31
C VAL A 132 16.31 21.35 4.76
N LYS A 133 15.80 21.94 3.68
CA LYS A 133 16.32 23.21 3.13
C LYS A 133 16.26 24.32 4.18
N GLY A 134 15.12 24.51 4.84
CA GLY A 134 14.93 25.53 5.87
C GLY A 134 15.92 25.39 7.03
N LYS A 135 16.15 24.15 7.50
CA LYS A 135 17.14 23.87 8.56
C LYS A 135 18.58 24.09 8.09
N LYS A 136 18.95 23.65 6.88
CA LYS A 136 20.29 23.90 6.33
C LYS A 136 20.54 25.39 6.11
N ALA A 137 19.58 26.11 5.56
CA ALA A 137 19.66 27.56 5.37
C ALA A 137 19.80 28.31 6.72
N SER A 138 19.02 27.94 7.74
CA SER A 138 19.10 28.56 9.07
C SER A 138 20.46 28.37 9.77
N ARG A 139 21.21 27.33 9.38
CA ARG A 139 22.54 27.00 9.92
C ARG A 139 23.68 27.29 8.95
N GLN A 140 23.37 27.88 7.79
CA GLN A 140 24.33 28.19 6.72
C GLN A 140 25.14 26.98 6.21
N PHE A 141 24.52 25.80 6.17
CA PHE A 141 25.14 24.61 5.57
C PHE A 141 25.00 24.62 4.05
N LEU A 142 25.95 25.27 3.37
CA LEU A 142 25.98 25.44 1.91
C LEU A 142 26.76 24.33 1.18
N THR A 143 27.84 23.83 1.76
CA THR A 143 28.79 22.92 1.07
C THR A 143 28.50 21.43 1.27
N CYS A 144 27.34 21.10 1.85
CA CYS A 144 26.94 19.72 2.10
C CYS A 144 25.48 19.52 1.65
N PRO A 145 25.22 19.41 0.34
CA PRO A 145 23.87 19.20 -0.16
C PRO A 145 23.37 17.81 0.22
N THR A 146 22.06 17.67 0.43
CA THR A 146 21.42 16.37 0.66
C THR A 146 20.89 15.81 -0.65
N GLN A 147 21.35 14.62 -1.04
CA GLN A 147 20.81 13.90 -2.19
C GLN A 147 19.40 13.39 -1.87
N VAL A 148 18.48 13.61 -2.80
CA VAL A 148 17.09 13.17 -2.73
C VAL A 148 16.86 12.18 -3.86
N ILE A 149 16.58 10.93 -3.51
CA ILE A 149 16.20 9.90 -4.47
C ILE A 149 14.68 9.96 -4.64
N LEU A 150 14.23 10.44 -5.79
CA LEU A 150 12.82 10.53 -6.13
C LEU A 150 12.35 9.20 -6.71
N PRO A 151 11.36 8.54 -6.09
CA PRO A 151 10.80 7.31 -6.64
C PRO A 151 9.83 7.66 -7.77
N LEU A 152 10.33 7.74 -8.99
CA LEU A 152 9.54 7.96 -10.19
C LEU A 152 8.93 6.63 -10.67
N SER A 153 7.96 6.74 -11.57
CA SER A 153 7.22 5.60 -12.12
C SER A 153 7.17 5.73 -13.64
N PRO A 154 7.44 4.66 -14.40
CA PRO A 154 7.21 4.64 -15.85
C PRO A 154 5.70 4.58 -16.18
N ASN A 155 4.89 4.13 -15.23
CA ASN A 155 3.43 4.11 -15.38
C ASN A 155 2.83 5.48 -15.03
N HIS A 156 2.32 6.17 -16.05
CA HIS A 156 1.53 7.41 -15.95
C HIS A 156 0.05 7.20 -16.31
N GLY A 157 -0.55 6.11 -15.83
CA GLY A 157 -1.96 5.78 -16.07
C GLY A 157 -2.19 4.71 -17.16
N LEU A 158 -1.16 3.91 -17.47
CA LEU A 158 -1.21 2.82 -18.46
C LEU A 158 -2.10 1.64 -17.99
N PHE A 159 -2.13 1.35 -16.69
CA PHE A 159 -2.87 0.20 -16.16
C PHE A 159 -4.32 0.53 -15.75
N GLY A 160 -4.59 1.81 -15.45
CA GLY A 160 -5.90 2.27 -14.97
C GLY A 160 -6.22 1.81 -13.54
N ASN A 161 -7.22 2.42 -12.90
CA ASN A 161 -7.63 2.14 -11.51
C ASN A 161 -6.53 2.32 -10.45
N ASP A 162 -5.47 3.07 -10.76
CA ASP A 162 -4.34 3.34 -9.87
C ASP A 162 -4.61 4.51 -8.89
N GLY A 163 -5.85 5.02 -8.85
CA GLY A 163 -6.21 6.20 -8.05
C GLY A 163 -5.38 7.42 -8.45
N LEU A 164 -4.85 8.15 -7.46
CA LEU A 164 -3.99 9.33 -7.67
C LEU A 164 -2.50 8.99 -7.81
N TYR A 165 -2.16 7.72 -8.07
CA TYR A 165 -0.77 7.28 -8.14
C TYR A 165 -0.02 7.95 -9.31
N SER A 166 -0.60 7.92 -10.51
CA SER A 166 -0.02 8.50 -11.73
C SER A 166 0.27 9.98 -11.57
N GLU A 167 -0.70 10.73 -11.05
CA GLU A 167 -0.65 12.17 -10.79
C GLU A 167 0.41 12.48 -9.74
N SER A 168 0.48 11.67 -8.69
CA SER A 168 1.51 11.82 -7.64
C SER A 168 2.90 11.61 -8.22
N LYS A 169 3.10 10.61 -9.08
CA LYS A 169 4.42 10.29 -9.66
C LYS A 169 4.87 11.29 -10.70
N ILE A 170 3.99 11.69 -11.62
CA ILE A 170 4.33 12.68 -12.65
C ILE A 170 4.56 14.07 -12.04
N SER A 171 3.85 14.42 -10.96
CA SER A 171 4.07 15.71 -10.27
C SER A 171 5.49 15.85 -9.71
N LEU A 172 6.15 14.74 -9.35
CA LEU A 172 7.54 14.75 -8.87
C LEU A 172 8.52 15.13 -9.96
N GLU A 173 8.20 14.92 -11.24
CA GLU A 173 9.11 15.28 -12.34
C GLU A 173 9.29 16.79 -12.49
N THR A 174 8.33 17.57 -12.01
CA THR A 174 8.48 19.04 -11.98
C THR A 174 9.67 19.49 -11.13
N LEU A 175 10.16 18.66 -10.20
CA LEU A 175 11.35 18.94 -9.40
C LEU A 175 12.61 19.16 -10.20
N PHE A 176 12.75 18.47 -11.33
CA PHE A 176 13.94 18.59 -12.18
C PHE A 176 14.08 20.02 -12.70
N GLN A 177 12.98 20.60 -13.16
CA GLN A 177 12.96 21.99 -13.63
C GLN A 177 13.05 22.98 -12.46
N ARG A 178 12.37 22.69 -11.34
CA ARG A 178 12.38 23.56 -10.15
C ARG A 178 13.75 23.64 -9.47
N TRP A 179 14.57 22.60 -9.58
CA TRP A 179 15.95 22.62 -9.07
C TRP A 179 16.78 23.72 -9.74
N ALA A 180 16.58 23.92 -11.04
CA ALA A 180 17.27 24.96 -11.81
C ALA A 180 16.61 26.34 -11.69
N SER A 181 15.28 26.41 -11.53
CA SER A 181 14.55 27.67 -11.50
C SER A 181 14.38 28.30 -10.12
N GLU A 182 14.63 27.56 -9.04
CA GLU A 182 14.46 28.03 -7.65
C GLU A 182 15.77 27.98 -6.84
N SER A 183 15.84 28.74 -5.74
CA SER A 183 17.03 28.92 -4.91
C SER A 183 17.24 27.83 -3.84
N TRP A 184 17.10 26.56 -4.22
CA TRP A 184 17.36 25.43 -3.32
C TRP A 184 18.32 24.37 -3.86
N GLY A 185 18.82 24.52 -5.09
CA GLY A 185 19.78 23.59 -5.69
C GLY A 185 21.11 23.46 -4.93
N GLU A 186 21.51 24.50 -4.20
CA GLU A 186 22.71 24.46 -3.33
C GLU A 186 22.54 23.55 -2.08
N TYR A 187 21.30 23.35 -1.63
CA TYR A 187 21.01 22.61 -0.40
C TYR A 187 20.59 21.16 -0.66
N LEU A 188 19.99 20.91 -1.82
CA LEU A 188 19.41 19.62 -2.19
C LEU A 188 19.84 19.24 -3.61
N CYS A 189 20.25 18.00 -3.78
CA CYS A 189 20.56 17.39 -5.07
C CYS A 189 19.47 16.38 -5.42
N LEU A 190 19.15 16.21 -6.69
CA LEU A 190 18.10 15.28 -7.13
C LEU A 190 18.66 14.12 -7.94
N ALA A 191 18.17 12.92 -7.63
CA ALA A 191 18.29 11.74 -8.47
C ALA A 191 16.90 11.11 -8.63
N GLY A 192 16.31 11.16 -9.82
CA GLY A 192 15.09 10.42 -10.11
C GLY A 192 15.41 8.99 -10.48
N ALA A 193 14.84 8.05 -9.73
CA ALA A 193 14.86 6.64 -10.06
C ALA A 193 13.51 6.28 -10.69
N VAL A 194 13.48 5.99 -12.00
CA VAL A 194 12.30 5.42 -12.67
C VAL A 194 12.27 3.94 -12.34
N ILE A 195 11.53 3.57 -11.31
CA ILE A 195 11.55 2.22 -10.76
C ILE A 195 10.67 1.30 -11.62
N GLY A 196 11.29 0.27 -12.19
CA GLY A 196 10.61 -0.77 -12.95
C GLY A 196 9.91 -1.83 -12.10
N TRP A 197 9.46 -2.88 -12.77
CA TRP A 197 8.71 -3.96 -12.14
C TRP A 197 9.54 -4.73 -11.12
N THR A 198 9.16 -4.58 -9.85
CA THR A 198 9.87 -5.17 -8.72
C THR A 198 9.02 -6.25 -8.04
N ARG A 199 9.46 -7.50 -8.19
CA ARG A 199 8.85 -8.70 -7.62
C ARG A 199 9.05 -8.76 -6.10
N GLY A 200 8.07 -9.37 -5.43
CA GLY A 200 8.17 -9.70 -4.00
C GLY A 200 7.80 -8.58 -3.03
N THR A 201 7.30 -7.42 -3.53
CA THR A 201 6.63 -6.45 -2.66
C THR A 201 5.20 -6.93 -2.40
N THR A 202 4.66 -6.66 -1.20
CA THR A 202 3.27 -7.03 -0.83
C THR A 202 2.24 -6.44 -1.79
N LEU A 203 2.51 -5.25 -2.34
CA LEU A 203 1.69 -4.59 -3.36
C LEU A 203 1.71 -5.31 -4.71
N MET A 204 2.85 -5.90 -5.09
CA MET A 204 3.04 -6.62 -6.36
C MET A 204 2.86 -8.14 -6.21
N GLY A 205 2.35 -8.62 -5.07
CA GLY A 205 2.03 -10.04 -4.86
C GLY A 205 1.18 -10.65 -5.98
N PRO A 206 0.05 -10.01 -6.37
CA PRO A 206 -0.81 -10.49 -7.45
C PRO A 206 -0.19 -10.39 -8.85
N THR A 207 0.84 -9.56 -9.04
CA THR A 207 1.48 -9.34 -10.34
C THR A 207 2.71 -10.23 -10.54
N ASN A 208 3.26 -10.82 -9.46
CA ASN A 208 4.38 -11.77 -9.52
C ASN A 208 4.12 -12.97 -10.44
N ILE A 209 2.87 -13.46 -10.53
CA ILE A 209 2.53 -14.60 -11.38
C ILE A 209 2.76 -14.32 -12.87
N VAL A 210 2.64 -13.06 -13.28
CA VAL A 210 2.79 -12.62 -14.68
C VAL A 210 4.26 -12.36 -15.03
N ALA A 211 5.09 -12.06 -14.03
CA ALA A 211 6.46 -11.59 -14.24
C ALA A 211 7.31 -12.56 -15.08
N HIS A 212 7.18 -13.87 -14.87
CA HIS A 212 7.97 -14.85 -15.63
C HIS A 212 7.63 -14.87 -17.13
N GLU A 213 6.34 -14.94 -17.48
CA GLU A 213 5.94 -14.88 -18.89
C GLU A 213 6.24 -13.49 -19.48
N LEU A 214 6.17 -12.42 -18.69
CA LEU A 214 6.50 -11.08 -19.15
C LEU A 214 7.98 -10.96 -19.57
N GLU A 215 8.91 -11.58 -18.84
CA GLU A 215 10.33 -11.58 -19.22
C GLU A 215 10.61 -12.28 -20.57
N SER A 216 9.73 -13.19 -21.00
CA SER A 216 9.85 -13.84 -22.32
C SER A 216 9.67 -12.87 -23.49
N TYR A 217 9.06 -11.71 -23.26
CA TYR A 217 8.95 -10.61 -24.23
C TYR A 217 10.22 -9.76 -24.32
N GLY A 218 11.32 -10.13 -23.65
CA GLY A 218 12.60 -9.45 -23.74
C GLY A 218 12.76 -8.27 -22.78
N VAL A 219 11.92 -8.19 -21.75
CA VAL A 219 12.05 -7.23 -20.64
C VAL A 219 12.63 -7.90 -19.40
N ARG A 220 13.17 -7.11 -18.47
CA ARG A 220 13.72 -7.61 -17.20
C ARG A 220 12.86 -7.18 -16.04
N THR A 221 12.51 -8.12 -15.15
CA THR A 221 11.96 -7.80 -13.83
C THR A 221 13.03 -7.91 -12.76
N PHE A 222 12.86 -7.18 -11.66
CA PHE A 222 13.82 -7.14 -10.58
C PHE A 222 13.23 -7.75 -9.31
N SER A 223 14.05 -8.39 -8.49
CA SER A 223 13.75 -8.65 -7.09
C SER A 223 13.91 -7.38 -6.27
N ALA A 224 13.32 -7.36 -5.06
CA ALA A 224 13.52 -6.25 -4.13
C ALA A 224 15.01 -5.99 -3.82
N LYS A 225 15.85 -7.04 -3.80
CA LYS A 225 17.29 -6.91 -3.58
C LYS A 225 18.02 -6.31 -4.79
N GLU A 226 17.68 -6.74 -6.00
CA GLU A 226 18.25 -6.16 -7.23
C GLU A 226 17.87 -4.69 -7.38
N MET A 227 16.60 -4.33 -7.13
CA MET A 227 16.18 -2.93 -7.21
C MET A 227 16.81 -2.08 -6.10
N ALA A 228 16.95 -2.60 -4.89
CA ALA A 228 17.67 -1.92 -3.82
C ALA A 228 19.15 -1.67 -4.20
N PHE A 229 19.80 -2.65 -4.81
CA PHE A 229 21.17 -2.49 -5.33
C PHE A 229 21.25 -1.40 -6.40
N ASN A 230 20.31 -1.36 -7.34
CA ASN A 230 20.25 -0.33 -8.38
C ASN A 230 20.07 1.08 -7.78
N ILE A 231 19.19 1.23 -6.79
CA ILE A 231 18.95 2.50 -6.10
C ILE A 231 20.18 2.93 -5.29
N LEU A 232 20.83 2.00 -4.59
CA LEU A 232 22.09 2.26 -3.88
C LEU A 232 23.20 2.70 -4.84
N GLY A 233 23.18 2.22 -6.08
CA GLY A 233 24.07 2.69 -7.14
C GLY A 233 24.03 4.22 -7.31
N LEU A 234 22.85 4.84 -7.22
CA LEU A 234 22.67 6.30 -7.32
C LEU A 234 23.35 7.09 -6.19
N MET A 235 23.62 6.43 -5.05
CA MET A 235 24.33 7.00 -3.92
C MET A 235 25.85 6.88 -4.04
N HIS A 236 26.36 6.25 -5.11
CA HIS A 236 27.79 6.12 -5.35
C HIS A 236 28.45 7.51 -5.46
N PRO A 237 29.64 7.76 -4.89
CA PRO A 237 30.28 9.09 -4.86
C PRO A 237 30.40 9.76 -6.23
N LEU A 238 30.61 8.98 -7.30
CA LEU A 238 30.65 9.49 -8.68
C LEU A 238 29.31 10.09 -9.11
N LEU A 239 28.20 9.37 -8.90
CA LEU A 239 26.87 9.85 -9.25
C LEU A 239 26.44 10.97 -8.31
N PHE A 240 26.79 10.89 -7.03
CA PHE A 240 26.53 11.99 -6.08
C PHE A 240 27.21 13.29 -6.53
N SER A 241 28.47 13.22 -7.00
CA SER A 241 29.19 14.40 -7.52
C SER A 241 28.51 15.01 -8.74
N ILE A 242 27.94 14.17 -9.62
CA ILE A 242 27.15 14.63 -10.77
C ILE A 242 25.85 15.29 -10.31
N THR A 243 25.15 14.71 -9.32
CA THR A 243 23.90 15.30 -8.80
C THR A 243 24.05 16.69 -8.17
N GLN A 244 25.27 17.11 -7.84
CA GLN A 244 25.56 18.46 -7.36
C GLN A 244 25.58 19.50 -8.47
N VAL A 245 25.86 19.08 -9.70
CA VAL A 245 25.93 19.96 -10.88
C VAL A 245 24.62 19.94 -11.65
N GLU A 246 24.01 18.77 -11.80
CA GLU A 246 22.73 18.61 -12.51
C GLU A 246 21.89 17.47 -11.92
N PRO A 247 20.55 17.56 -11.94
CA PRO A 247 19.68 16.46 -11.58
C PRO A 247 19.88 15.22 -12.47
N ILE A 248 19.95 14.03 -11.86
CA ILE A 248 20.09 12.77 -12.62
C ILE A 248 18.74 12.13 -12.88
N TRP A 249 18.50 11.70 -14.13
CA TRP A 249 17.41 10.83 -14.50
C TRP A 249 17.93 9.40 -14.72
N ALA A 250 17.62 8.49 -13.80
CA ALA A 250 18.04 7.10 -13.86
C ALA A 250 16.86 6.20 -14.25
N ASP A 251 16.94 5.64 -15.46
CA ASP A 251 16.01 4.62 -15.93
C ASP A 251 16.39 3.24 -15.34
N LEU A 252 15.58 2.79 -14.37
CA LEU A 252 15.68 1.47 -13.75
C LEU A 252 14.46 0.61 -14.12
N ASN A 253 13.85 0.86 -15.28
CA ASN A 253 12.59 0.23 -15.69
C ASN A 253 12.77 -1.24 -16.14
N GLY A 254 13.96 -1.59 -16.65
CA GLY A 254 14.22 -2.93 -17.20
C GLY A 254 13.72 -3.09 -18.64
N GLY A 255 13.62 -1.98 -19.38
CA GLY A 255 13.27 -1.97 -20.79
C GLY A 255 11.78 -2.13 -21.08
N MET A 256 10.91 -1.92 -20.09
CA MET A 256 9.46 -2.08 -20.28
C MET A 256 8.85 -1.08 -21.26
N ASP A 257 9.48 0.08 -21.45
CA ASP A 257 9.04 1.09 -22.42
C ASP A 257 9.11 0.60 -23.88
N ARG A 258 9.81 -0.52 -24.14
CA ARG A 258 9.82 -1.17 -25.46
C ARG A 258 8.51 -1.90 -25.78
N LEU A 259 7.66 -2.14 -24.80
CA LEU A 259 6.36 -2.82 -24.96
C LEU A 259 5.24 -1.78 -24.97
N SER A 260 4.65 -1.52 -26.14
CA SER A 260 3.58 -0.53 -26.33
C SER A 260 2.30 -0.86 -25.56
N ASP A 261 2.00 -2.14 -25.34
CA ASP A 261 0.71 -2.61 -24.78
C ASP A 261 0.89 -3.44 -23.50
N LEU A 262 1.69 -2.94 -22.56
CA LEU A 262 2.05 -3.66 -21.33
C LEU A 262 0.82 -4.10 -20.51
N ALA A 263 -0.22 -3.26 -20.43
CA ALA A 263 -1.44 -3.57 -19.70
C ALA A 263 -2.24 -4.72 -20.34
N GLU A 264 -2.34 -4.73 -21.67
CA GLU A 264 -3.04 -5.78 -22.40
C GLU A 264 -2.27 -7.11 -22.33
N ILE A 265 -0.95 -7.08 -22.55
CA ILE A 265 -0.07 -8.24 -22.43
C ILE A 265 -0.19 -8.86 -21.03
N THR A 266 -0.13 -8.04 -19.99
CA THR A 266 -0.27 -8.48 -18.60
C THR A 266 -1.62 -9.15 -18.35
N THR A 267 -2.70 -8.57 -18.87
CA THR A 267 -4.07 -9.09 -18.71
C THR A 267 -4.25 -10.42 -19.47
N ARG A 268 -3.66 -10.53 -20.65
CA ARG A 268 -3.66 -11.75 -21.48
C ARG A 268 -2.92 -12.90 -20.80
N ILE A 269 -1.71 -12.63 -20.29
CA ILE A 269 -0.92 -13.60 -19.52
C ILE A 269 -1.72 -14.07 -18.30
N ARG A 270 -2.27 -13.13 -17.51
CA ARG A 270 -3.06 -13.47 -16.32
C ARG A 270 -4.24 -14.37 -16.66
N SER A 271 -4.99 -14.04 -17.71
CA SER A 271 -6.14 -14.81 -18.17
C SER A 271 -5.74 -16.22 -18.63
N SER A 272 -4.63 -16.33 -19.36
CA SER A 272 -4.05 -17.61 -19.81
C SER A 272 -3.65 -18.50 -18.63
N LEU A 273 -2.96 -17.94 -17.63
CA LEU A 273 -2.53 -18.66 -16.44
C LEU A 273 -3.71 -19.14 -15.59
N MET A 274 -4.71 -18.28 -15.37
CA MET A 274 -5.91 -18.65 -14.62
C MET A 274 -6.68 -19.75 -15.35
N LYS A 275 -6.87 -19.62 -16.68
CA LYS A 275 -7.53 -20.66 -17.49
C LYS A 275 -6.80 -22.01 -17.45
N LYS A 276 -5.46 -22.01 -17.54
CA LYS A 276 -4.65 -23.23 -17.39
C LYS A 276 -4.78 -23.84 -15.99
N SER A 277 -4.78 -23.01 -14.95
CA SER A 277 -4.97 -23.45 -13.56
C SER A 277 -6.34 -24.08 -13.34
N ASP A 278 -7.40 -23.42 -13.80
CA ASP A 278 -8.78 -23.90 -13.63
C ASP A 278 -9.04 -25.18 -14.41
N LEU A 279 -8.53 -25.27 -15.65
CA LEU A 279 -8.57 -26.51 -16.44
C LEU A 279 -7.88 -27.67 -15.72
N ARG A 280 -6.66 -27.46 -15.22
CA ARG A 280 -5.92 -28.51 -14.48
C ARG A 280 -6.62 -28.91 -13.19
N ARG A 281 -7.22 -27.95 -12.47
CA ARG A 281 -7.98 -28.22 -11.25
C ARG A 281 -9.26 -29.01 -11.55
N ALA A 282 -9.94 -28.70 -12.65
CA ALA A 282 -11.11 -29.45 -13.10
C ALA A 282 -10.73 -30.89 -13.46
N ILE A 283 -9.69 -31.08 -14.28
CA ILE A 283 -9.18 -32.42 -14.65
C ILE A 283 -8.75 -33.21 -13.41
N ALA A 284 -8.04 -32.59 -12.46
CA ALA A 284 -7.61 -33.28 -11.24
C ALA A 284 -8.80 -33.72 -10.36
N ARG A 285 -9.87 -32.92 -10.29
CA ARG A 285 -11.09 -33.29 -9.57
C ARG A 285 -11.84 -34.42 -10.26
N ASP A 286 -11.92 -34.38 -11.59
CA ASP A 286 -12.58 -35.39 -12.40
C ASP A 286 -11.84 -36.73 -12.29
N ASN A 287 -10.51 -36.73 -12.49
CA ASN A 287 -9.67 -37.91 -12.32
C ASN A 287 -9.78 -38.51 -10.89
N ALA A 288 -9.90 -37.67 -9.86
CA ALA A 288 -10.09 -38.15 -8.49
C ALA A 288 -11.47 -38.81 -8.30
N ALA A 289 -12.52 -38.27 -8.91
CA ALA A 289 -13.86 -38.87 -8.90
C ALA A 289 -13.90 -40.19 -9.69
N ASP A 290 -13.29 -40.24 -10.87
CA ASP A 290 -13.18 -41.45 -11.69
C ASP A 290 -12.40 -42.55 -10.96
N TYR A 291 -11.27 -42.20 -10.33
CA TYR A 291 -10.49 -43.14 -9.55
C TYR A 291 -11.31 -43.77 -8.42
N LYS A 292 -12.11 -42.96 -7.74
CA LYS A 292 -13.01 -43.40 -6.65
C LYS A 292 -14.12 -44.33 -7.16
N ILE A 293 -14.68 -44.07 -8.33
CA ILE A 293 -15.72 -44.91 -8.94
C ILE A 293 -15.13 -46.25 -9.40
N LEU A 294 -13.96 -46.24 -10.05
CA LEU A 294 -13.33 -47.44 -10.61
C LEU A 294 -12.77 -48.39 -9.54
N ASN A 295 -12.09 -47.85 -8.53
CA ASN A 295 -11.38 -48.66 -7.52
C ASN A 295 -12.15 -48.80 -6.20
N GLY A 296 -13.25 -48.06 -6.04
CA GLY A 296 -14.03 -48.02 -4.80
C GLY A 296 -13.42 -47.14 -3.70
N VAL A 297 -14.20 -46.91 -2.66
CA VAL A 297 -13.85 -45.99 -1.55
C VAL A 297 -12.68 -46.50 -0.71
N ASP A 298 -12.50 -47.82 -0.62
CA ASP A 298 -11.46 -48.43 0.20
C ASP A 298 -10.07 -48.28 -0.43
N ALA A 299 -9.97 -48.24 -1.76
CA ALA A 299 -8.72 -47.93 -2.45
C ALA A 299 -8.29 -46.47 -2.27
N GLU A 300 -9.25 -45.53 -2.24
CA GLU A 300 -8.99 -44.11 -1.95
C GLU A 300 -8.46 -43.90 -0.53
N ARG A 301 -9.04 -44.59 0.46
CA ARG A 301 -8.64 -44.52 1.88
C ARG A 301 -7.20 -44.97 2.12
N LEU A 302 -6.69 -45.92 1.34
CA LEU A 302 -5.31 -46.39 1.47
C LEU A 302 -4.28 -45.35 1.00
N ILE A 303 -4.68 -44.45 0.11
CA ILE A 303 -3.81 -43.40 -0.44
C ILE A 303 -3.87 -42.11 0.39
N GLN A 304 -4.96 -41.90 1.14
CA GLN A 304 -5.09 -40.73 2.00
C GLN A 304 -4.07 -40.76 3.14
N THR A 305 -3.25 -39.71 3.20
CA THR A 305 -2.37 -39.46 4.34
C THR A 305 -3.20 -38.98 5.52
N VAL A 306 -2.99 -39.61 6.69
CA VAL A 306 -3.62 -39.16 7.94
C VAL A 306 -2.72 -38.11 8.58
N ASP A 307 -3.15 -36.85 8.55
CA ASP A 307 -2.45 -35.76 9.21
C ASP A 307 -2.76 -35.77 10.72
N ILE A 308 -1.73 -35.99 11.54
CA ILE A 308 -1.84 -35.95 13.00
C ILE A 308 -1.61 -34.52 13.47
N LEU A 309 -2.69 -33.84 13.86
CA LEU A 309 -2.60 -32.49 14.42
C LEU A 309 -2.01 -32.53 15.85
N PRO A 310 -1.06 -31.64 16.18
CA PRO A 310 -0.48 -31.59 17.51
C PRO A 310 -1.52 -31.20 18.55
N ARG A 311 -1.50 -31.87 19.70
CA ARG A 311 -2.32 -31.54 20.87
C ARG A 311 -1.41 -31.08 21.99
N ALA A 312 -1.82 -30.03 22.70
CA ALA A 312 -1.11 -29.55 23.87
C ALA A 312 -1.01 -30.66 24.93
N ASN A 313 0.20 -30.95 25.38
CA ASN A 313 0.48 -31.91 26.43
C ASN A 313 1.20 -31.23 27.58
N PHE A 314 0.46 -30.84 28.61
CA PHE A 314 1.03 -30.18 29.77
C PHE A 314 1.94 -31.13 30.55
N ARG A 315 3.25 -30.92 30.43
CA ARG A 315 4.25 -31.59 31.26
C ARG A 315 4.62 -30.74 32.46
N PHE A 316 4.83 -31.39 33.60
CA PHE A 316 5.40 -30.77 34.79
C PHE A 316 6.87 -31.18 34.85
N ASN A 317 7.70 -30.48 34.06
CA ASN A 317 9.13 -30.76 34.03
C ASN A 317 9.74 -30.29 35.34
N PHE A 318 10.32 -31.23 36.07
CA PHE A 318 11.25 -30.95 37.15
C PHE A 318 12.63 -30.68 36.53
N PRO A 319 13.55 -30.03 37.27
CA PRO A 319 14.94 -29.94 36.82
C PRO A 319 15.48 -31.33 36.49
N ASP A 320 16.12 -31.45 35.33
CA ASP A 320 16.73 -32.71 34.91
C ASP A 320 17.85 -33.07 35.89
N LEU A 321 17.82 -34.30 36.41
CA LEU A 321 18.85 -34.79 37.32
C LEU A 321 20.03 -35.32 36.49
N GLU A 322 21.19 -34.72 36.67
CA GLU A 322 22.41 -35.18 36.01
C GLU A 322 22.88 -36.55 36.55
N THR A 323 23.65 -37.27 35.75
CA THR A 323 24.21 -38.57 36.14
C THR A 323 25.37 -38.41 37.11
N GLN A 324 25.65 -39.43 37.93
CA GLN A 324 26.73 -39.37 38.92
C GLN A 324 28.12 -39.12 38.32
N GLU A 325 28.30 -39.42 37.03
CA GLU A 325 29.55 -39.24 36.29
C GLU A 325 29.87 -37.76 36.02
N THR A 326 28.87 -36.88 35.84
CA THR A 326 29.11 -35.44 35.69
C THR A 326 29.34 -34.73 37.03
N LEU A 327 28.92 -35.35 38.13
CA LEU A 327 29.03 -34.80 39.49
C LEU A 327 30.38 -35.10 40.18
N VAL A 328 31.34 -35.73 39.49
CA VAL A 328 32.64 -36.16 40.04
C VAL A 328 33.46 -34.97 40.58
N ASP A 329 33.32 -33.79 40.00
CA ASP A 329 34.02 -32.59 40.49
C ASP A 329 33.54 -32.15 41.89
N PHE A 330 32.30 -32.48 42.26
CA PHE A 330 31.71 -32.14 43.56
C PHE A 330 32.06 -33.14 44.67
N THR A 331 32.78 -34.23 44.36
CA THR A 331 33.21 -35.22 45.37
C THR A 331 34.04 -34.59 46.50
N LYS A 332 34.74 -33.48 46.21
CA LYS A 332 35.53 -32.71 47.19
C LYS A 332 34.68 -32.01 48.26
N LEU A 333 33.39 -31.83 48.02
CA LEU A 333 32.44 -31.17 48.95
C LEU A 333 31.69 -32.18 49.82
N HIS A 334 31.92 -33.49 49.61
CA HIS A 334 31.23 -34.54 50.35
C HIS A 334 31.57 -34.50 51.84
N GLY A 335 30.56 -34.26 52.69
CA GLY A 335 30.71 -34.19 54.15
C GLY A 335 31.27 -32.86 54.68
N LEU A 336 31.56 -31.89 53.82
CA LEU A 336 32.01 -30.55 54.24
C LEU A 336 30.84 -29.63 54.63
N ILE A 337 29.65 -29.91 54.11
CA ILE A 337 28.47 -29.06 54.23
C ILE A 337 27.41 -29.78 55.06
N ASP A 338 26.92 -29.10 56.10
CA ASP A 338 25.80 -29.55 56.93
C ASP A 338 24.48 -29.32 56.18
N LEU A 339 23.90 -30.40 55.65
CA LEU A 339 22.69 -30.35 54.82
C LEU A 339 21.46 -29.84 55.58
N GLU A 340 21.42 -29.95 56.92
CA GLU A 340 20.29 -29.43 57.71
C GLU A 340 20.24 -27.90 57.73
N LYS A 341 21.38 -27.25 57.44
CA LYS A 341 21.50 -25.78 57.39
C LYS A 341 21.49 -25.23 55.96
N VAL A 342 21.38 -26.09 54.94
CA VAL A 342 21.30 -25.66 53.55
C VAL A 342 19.83 -25.46 53.17
N ILE A 343 19.48 -24.22 52.84
CA ILE A 343 18.14 -23.88 52.36
C ILE A 343 18.07 -24.15 50.85
N VAL A 344 17.13 -24.98 50.44
CA VAL A 344 16.88 -25.32 49.03
C VAL A 344 15.45 -24.92 48.61
N VAL A 345 15.30 -24.48 47.37
CA VAL A 345 13.98 -24.20 46.78
C VAL A 345 13.45 -25.47 46.15
N THR A 346 12.37 -26.03 46.69
CA THR A 346 11.76 -27.28 46.22
C THR A 346 10.62 -27.08 45.21
N GLY A 347 10.14 -25.84 45.08
CA GLY A 347 9.12 -25.46 44.12
C GLY A 347 8.85 -23.96 44.12
N SER A 348 8.34 -23.45 43.00
CA SER A 348 7.93 -22.06 42.85
C SER A 348 6.63 -21.96 42.04
N GLY A 349 5.86 -20.92 42.31
CA GLY A 349 4.64 -20.60 41.60
C GLY A 349 4.34 -19.11 41.74
N GLU A 350 3.69 -18.55 40.74
CA GLU A 350 3.32 -17.14 40.72
C GLU A 350 1.98 -16.95 40.03
N VAL A 351 1.35 -15.81 40.31
CA VAL A 351 0.23 -15.29 39.56
C VAL A 351 0.54 -13.84 39.23
N GLY A 352 0.65 -13.53 37.94
CA GLY A 352 0.98 -12.21 37.46
C GLY A 352 0.23 -11.83 36.18
N PRO A 353 0.56 -10.68 35.57
CA PRO A 353 -0.07 -10.21 34.33
C PRO A 353 0.00 -11.22 33.19
N TRP A 354 1.06 -12.03 33.16
CA TRP A 354 1.28 -13.10 32.17
C TRP A 354 0.79 -14.48 32.63
N GLY A 355 -0.07 -14.55 33.66
CA GLY A 355 -0.62 -15.80 34.16
C GLY A 355 0.28 -16.50 35.16
N SER A 356 0.67 -17.74 34.87
CA SER A 356 1.55 -18.57 35.73
C SER A 356 3.03 -18.35 35.41
N SER A 357 3.92 -18.90 36.25
CA SER A 357 5.37 -18.87 36.04
C SER A 357 5.79 -19.45 34.68
N ARG A 358 5.03 -20.42 34.16
CA ARG A 358 5.31 -21.05 32.86
C ARG A 358 5.01 -20.14 31.70
N THR A 359 3.81 -19.57 31.68
CA THR A 359 3.36 -18.67 30.62
C THR A 359 4.19 -17.39 30.64
N ARG A 360 4.51 -16.87 31.83
CA ARG A 360 5.43 -15.75 31.98
C ARG A 360 6.84 -16.10 31.49
N TRP A 361 7.37 -17.28 31.81
CA TRP A 361 8.69 -17.73 31.34
C TRP A 361 8.76 -17.87 29.82
N GLU A 362 7.74 -18.40 29.16
CA GLU A 362 7.70 -18.47 27.70
C GLU A 362 7.74 -17.09 27.06
N MET A 363 6.96 -16.16 27.59
CA MET A 363 6.94 -14.79 27.08
C MET A 363 8.24 -14.04 27.38
N GLU A 364 8.86 -14.25 28.54
CA GLU A 364 10.15 -13.64 28.88
C GLU A 364 11.30 -14.20 28.03
N ALA A 365 11.34 -15.52 27.83
CA ALA A 365 12.46 -16.18 27.17
C ALA A 365 12.35 -16.18 25.63
N ARG A 366 11.13 -16.30 25.09
CA ARG A 366 10.88 -16.48 23.64
C ARG A 366 10.04 -15.37 23.02
N GLY A 367 9.29 -14.62 23.80
CA GLY A 367 8.39 -13.58 23.29
C GLY A 367 7.14 -14.11 22.57
N GLU A 368 6.92 -15.43 22.61
CA GLU A 368 5.77 -16.10 22.01
C GLU A 368 5.34 -17.31 22.87
N PHE A 369 4.06 -17.68 22.77
CA PHE A 369 3.50 -18.84 23.48
C PHE A 369 3.59 -20.12 22.65
N THR A 370 3.90 -21.22 23.31
CA THR A 370 3.74 -22.57 22.75
C THR A 370 2.26 -22.97 22.67
N ILE A 371 1.94 -24.11 22.05
CA ILE A 371 0.56 -24.62 22.02
C ILE A 371 0.04 -24.89 23.45
N GLU A 372 0.92 -25.34 24.36
CA GLU A 372 0.62 -25.48 25.79
C GLU A 372 0.44 -24.11 26.46
N GLY A 373 1.37 -23.19 26.21
CA GLY A 373 1.37 -21.84 26.79
C GLY A 373 0.16 -21.01 26.38
N ALA A 374 -0.34 -21.17 25.15
CA ALA A 374 -1.51 -20.46 24.65
C ALA A 374 -2.83 -21.02 25.21
N MET A 375 -2.88 -22.32 25.53
CA MET A 375 -4.10 -22.96 26.04
C MET A 375 -4.39 -22.57 27.49
N TYR A 376 -3.37 -22.22 28.28
CA TYR A 376 -3.54 -21.85 29.70
C TYR A 376 -4.24 -20.49 29.92
N PRO A 377 -3.85 -19.38 29.27
CA PRO A 377 -4.61 -18.13 29.28
C PRO A 377 -6.00 -18.31 28.68
N ALA A 378 -6.13 -19.05 27.58
CA ALA A 378 -7.42 -19.31 26.95
C ALA A 378 -8.40 -20.02 27.90
N PHE A 379 -7.94 -21.02 28.65
CA PHE A 379 -8.75 -21.70 29.67
C PHE A 379 -9.14 -20.77 30.84
N ARG A 380 -8.21 -19.96 31.37
CA ARG A 380 -8.52 -19.00 32.45
C ARG A 380 -9.44 -17.86 32.01
N LEU A 381 -9.26 -17.32 30.80
CA LEU A 381 -10.01 -16.18 30.30
C LEU A 381 -11.41 -16.57 29.79
N SER A 382 -11.63 -17.84 29.44
CA SER A 382 -12.94 -18.35 29.02
C SER A 382 -13.83 -18.85 30.17
N THR A 383 -13.27 -18.99 31.37
CA THR A 383 -13.99 -19.42 32.59
C THR A 383 -14.28 -18.28 33.56
N MET A 384 -13.93 -17.04 33.20
CA MET A 384 -14.45 -15.79 33.77
C MET A 384 -15.51 -15.23 32.85
#